data_AF-A0A7W7VA89-F1
#
_entry.id   AF-A0A7W7VA89-F1
#
_cell.length_a   1.000
_cell.length_b   1.000
_cell.length_c   1.000
_cell.angle_alpha   90.00
_cell.angle_beta   90.00
_cell.angle_gamma   90.00
#
_symmetry.space_group_name_H-M   'P 1'
#
loop_
_entity.id
_entity.type
_entity.pdbx_description
1 polymer ?
#
loop_
_entity_poly.entity_id
_entity_poly.type
_entity_poly.pdbx_seq_one_letter_code
_entity_poly.pdbx_strand_id
1 'polypeptide(L)'
;MATKTGIDTVPTDYQARLLLAALADPQHRIPSDARGRTLDIMLSRQWIRPRRLTSSLAFVKSGVRDWVLTHHGVNAANKVKAAQGSGPEKRTRVVDVEGIGWTCERPGRKWTAEYEGVKFELERRTRNVADGCPDTGWYLYGGSHFGEYMAAGFKEAATAAFPYVCPKEGHPQPAAEVQALAERFPAGSPAIYVPEGSTERDVVVVNSGPDQDGTVEVLSMQQGGKALRVPLAALEELPELPPEPEGEITDWWTITDAQGAELTRVQAEDDPRARKAAMRHAAVVAAVRRDKGFAVRRLRTSELSVPVGELRGVPRFPPAPAVQSV
;
A
#
# COMPACT_ATOMS: atom_id res chain seq x y z
N MET A 1 -19.05 -43.94 -21.11
CA MET A 1 -20.09 -43.18 -20.36
C MET A 1 -19.60 -41.74 -20.23
N ALA A 2 -20.44 -40.74 -20.51
CA ALA A 2 -20.09 -39.35 -20.29
C ALA A 2 -20.02 -39.08 -18.78
N THR A 3 -18.96 -38.44 -18.31
CA THR A 3 -18.87 -37.99 -16.91
C THR A 3 -19.91 -36.90 -16.67
N LYS A 4 -20.43 -36.77 -15.43
CA LYS A 4 -21.42 -35.75 -15.04
C LYS A 4 -21.02 -34.33 -15.47
N THR A 5 -19.71 -34.06 -15.52
CA THR A 5 -19.11 -32.80 -16.00
C THR A 5 -19.33 -32.49 -17.48
N GLY A 6 -19.45 -33.50 -18.34
CA GLY A 6 -19.65 -33.29 -19.79
C GLY A 6 -21.06 -32.83 -20.15
N ILE A 7 -22.06 -33.26 -19.39
CA ILE A 7 -23.49 -32.95 -19.65
C ILE A 7 -23.81 -31.49 -19.30
N ASP A 8 -23.16 -30.94 -18.25
CA ASP A 8 -23.39 -29.59 -17.74
C ASP A 8 -22.45 -28.52 -18.33
N THR A 9 -21.67 -28.87 -19.36
CA THR A 9 -20.78 -27.90 -20.01
C THR A 9 -21.55 -26.79 -20.71
N VAL A 10 -21.07 -25.54 -20.62
CA VAL A 10 -21.68 -24.39 -21.30
C VAL A 10 -21.63 -24.59 -22.84
N PRO A 11 -22.75 -24.49 -23.57
CA PRO A 11 -22.75 -24.54 -25.04
C PRO A 11 -21.95 -23.38 -25.63
N THR A 12 -21.19 -23.63 -26.71
CA THR A 12 -20.63 -22.54 -27.53
C THR A 12 -21.74 -21.79 -28.27
N ASP A 13 -21.48 -20.59 -28.78
CA ASP A 13 -22.50 -19.79 -29.49
C ASP A 13 -23.16 -20.53 -30.66
N TYR A 14 -22.39 -21.34 -31.39
CA TYR A 14 -22.94 -22.16 -32.47
C TYR A 14 -23.81 -23.30 -31.93
N GLN A 15 -23.39 -23.97 -30.85
CA GLN A 15 -24.20 -25.00 -30.19
C GLN A 15 -25.48 -24.41 -29.60
N ALA A 16 -25.39 -23.24 -28.96
CA ALA A 16 -26.51 -22.50 -28.42
C ALA A 16 -27.55 -22.19 -29.50
N ARG A 17 -27.12 -21.70 -30.68
CA ARG A 17 -28.02 -21.47 -31.82
C ARG A 17 -28.72 -22.75 -32.28
N LEU A 18 -28.00 -23.87 -32.40
CA LEU A 18 -28.59 -25.16 -32.79
C LEU A 18 -29.59 -25.68 -31.74
N LEU A 19 -29.25 -25.56 -30.45
CA LEU A 19 -30.12 -25.96 -29.34
C LEU A 19 -31.41 -25.14 -29.31
N LEU A 20 -31.33 -23.82 -29.50
CA LEU A 20 -32.49 -22.94 -29.53
C LEU A 20 -33.37 -23.17 -30.77
N ALA A 21 -32.75 -23.35 -31.94
CA ALA A 21 -33.47 -23.67 -33.17
C ALA A 21 -34.23 -25.00 -33.01
N ALA A 22 -33.58 -26.02 -32.45
CA ALA A 22 -34.22 -27.29 -32.16
C ALA A 22 -35.28 -27.18 -31.07
N LEU A 23 -35.10 -26.34 -30.05
CA LEU A 23 -36.12 -26.12 -29.02
C LEU A 23 -37.40 -25.47 -29.59
N ALA A 24 -37.27 -24.66 -30.64
CA ALA A 24 -38.40 -24.05 -31.34
C ALA A 24 -39.12 -25.01 -32.31
N ASP A 25 -38.45 -26.08 -32.76
CA ASP A 25 -39.04 -27.11 -33.61
C ASP A 25 -39.97 -28.03 -32.80
N PRO A 26 -41.25 -28.23 -33.19
CA PRO A 26 -42.20 -29.07 -32.43
C PRO A 26 -41.74 -30.53 -32.23
N GLN A 27 -40.84 -31.01 -33.10
CA GLN A 27 -40.26 -32.35 -33.04
C GLN A 27 -38.82 -32.34 -32.50
N HIS A 28 -38.36 -31.20 -31.99
CA HIS A 28 -37.03 -30.98 -31.45
C HIS A 28 -35.88 -31.33 -32.40
N ARG A 29 -36.06 -31.13 -33.70
CA ARG A 29 -35.07 -31.46 -34.73
C ARG A 29 -33.91 -30.46 -34.75
N ILE A 30 -32.69 -30.98 -34.83
CA ILE A 30 -31.50 -30.16 -35.08
C ILE A 30 -31.49 -29.75 -36.57
N PRO A 31 -31.15 -28.49 -36.91
CA PRO A 31 -30.99 -28.06 -38.30
C PRO A 31 -30.08 -28.97 -39.12
N SER A 32 -30.48 -29.29 -40.35
CA SER A 32 -29.77 -30.24 -41.22
C SER A 32 -28.42 -29.73 -41.73
N ASP A 33 -28.19 -28.42 -41.65
CA ASP A 33 -26.93 -27.74 -41.99
C ASP A 33 -25.92 -27.73 -40.82
N ALA A 34 -26.23 -28.40 -39.70
CA ALA A 34 -25.33 -28.50 -38.56
C ALA A 34 -24.01 -29.21 -38.92
N ARG A 35 -22.87 -28.60 -38.54
CA ARG A 35 -21.53 -29.17 -38.79
C ARG A 35 -21.37 -30.53 -38.09
N GLY A 36 -20.91 -31.55 -38.81
CA GLY A 36 -20.68 -32.92 -38.29
C GLY A 36 -19.91 -32.95 -36.97
N ARG A 37 -18.77 -32.26 -36.89
CA ARG A 37 -17.97 -32.17 -35.64
C ARG A 37 -18.74 -31.60 -34.45
N THR A 38 -19.67 -30.65 -34.70
CA THR A 38 -20.52 -30.09 -33.62
C THR A 38 -21.54 -31.12 -33.15
N LEU A 39 -22.12 -31.89 -34.06
CA LEU A 39 -23.04 -32.99 -33.74
C LEU A 39 -22.35 -34.08 -32.92
N ASP A 40 -21.11 -34.46 -33.25
CA ASP A 40 -20.34 -35.43 -32.47
C ASP A 40 -20.10 -34.96 -31.02
N ILE A 41 -19.81 -33.67 -30.84
CA ILE A 41 -19.66 -33.08 -29.51
C ILE A 41 -21.00 -33.09 -28.77
N MET A 42 -22.09 -32.66 -29.42
CA MET A 42 -23.42 -32.65 -28.80
C MET A 42 -23.91 -34.07 -28.46
N LEU A 43 -23.57 -35.06 -29.27
CA LEU A 43 -23.85 -36.47 -29.02
C LEU A 43 -23.06 -37.01 -27.83
N SER A 44 -21.76 -36.70 -27.74
CA SER A 44 -20.93 -37.12 -26.60
C SER A 44 -21.39 -36.49 -25.27
N ARG A 45 -21.97 -35.29 -25.33
CA ARG A 45 -22.64 -34.62 -24.19
C ARG A 45 -24.07 -35.12 -23.91
N GLN A 46 -24.54 -36.09 -24.68
CA GLN A 46 -25.89 -36.65 -24.61
C GLN A 46 -27.00 -35.60 -24.85
N TRP A 47 -26.70 -34.49 -25.50
CA TRP A 47 -27.69 -33.44 -25.79
C TRP A 47 -28.58 -33.82 -26.97
N ILE A 48 -28.04 -34.61 -27.90
CA ILE A 48 -28.77 -35.06 -29.09
C ILE A 48 -28.68 -36.57 -29.23
N ARG A 49 -29.61 -37.13 -30.01
CA ARG A 49 -29.60 -38.54 -30.42
C ARG A 49 -30.07 -38.67 -31.87
N PRO A 50 -29.64 -39.72 -32.60
CA PRO A 50 -30.17 -40.00 -33.92
C PRO A 50 -31.67 -40.31 -33.80
N ARG A 51 -32.48 -39.73 -34.68
CA ARG A 51 -33.90 -40.09 -34.78
C ARG A 51 -34.00 -41.47 -35.42
N ARG A 52 -34.52 -42.45 -34.67
CA ARG A 52 -34.88 -43.75 -35.26
C ARG A 52 -36.14 -43.55 -36.09
N LEU A 53 -36.05 -43.75 -37.40
CA LEU A 53 -37.23 -43.88 -38.24
C LEU A 53 -37.92 -45.19 -37.84
N THR A 54 -39.11 -45.08 -37.25
CA THR A 54 -39.97 -46.20 -36.86
C THR A 54 -40.65 -46.76 -38.09
N SER A 55 -39.89 -47.39 -38.98
CA SER A 55 -40.42 -48.32 -39.97
C SER A 55 -39.27 -49.00 -40.72
N SER A 56 -39.10 -50.28 -40.43
CA SER A 56 -38.78 -51.33 -41.41
C SER A 56 -37.49 -51.19 -42.24
N LEU A 57 -36.50 -52.00 -41.86
CA LEU A 57 -35.62 -52.80 -42.75
C LEU A 57 -34.96 -52.07 -43.93
N ALA A 58 -33.77 -51.51 -43.71
CA ALA A 58 -32.58 -51.77 -44.52
C ALA A 58 -31.35 -51.09 -43.91
N PHE A 59 -30.26 -51.85 -43.83
CA PHE A 59 -28.92 -51.43 -43.47
C PHE A 59 -28.41 -50.34 -44.45
N VAL A 60 -28.73 -49.07 -44.22
CA VAL A 60 -28.03 -47.96 -44.88
C VAL A 60 -26.95 -47.47 -43.92
N LYS A 61 -25.73 -47.95 -44.17
CA LYS A 61 -24.52 -47.70 -43.39
C LYS A 61 -23.98 -46.26 -43.50
N SER A 62 -24.72 -45.33 -44.08
CA SER A 62 -24.27 -43.93 -44.23
C SER A 62 -25.45 -42.99 -44.43
N GLY A 63 -25.90 -42.33 -43.35
CA GLY A 63 -26.84 -41.22 -43.49
C GLY A 63 -27.82 -41.07 -42.34
N VAL A 64 -27.33 -40.91 -41.11
CA VAL A 64 -28.16 -40.30 -40.07
C VAL A 64 -28.40 -38.85 -40.51
N ARG A 65 -29.54 -38.60 -41.16
CA ARG A 65 -29.91 -37.27 -41.65
C ARG A 65 -30.57 -36.41 -40.57
N ASP A 66 -31.15 -37.05 -39.55
CA ASP A 66 -31.98 -36.38 -38.56
C ASP A 66 -31.49 -36.63 -37.13
N TRP A 67 -31.21 -35.53 -36.42
CA TRP A 67 -30.87 -35.51 -34.99
C TRP A 67 -31.98 -34.81 -34.21
N VAL A 68 -32.27 -35.31 -33.01
CA VAL A 68 -33.28 -34.71 -32.12
C VAL A 68 -32.71 -34.47 -30.74
N LEU A 69 -33.22 -33.45 -30.03
CA LEU A 69 -32.85 -33.19 -28.64
C LEU A 69 -33.24 -34.37 -27.73
N THR A 70 -32.39 -34.66 -26.77
CA THR A 70 -32.72 -35.49 -25.60
C THR A 70 -33.29 -34.62 -24.48
N HIS A 71 -33.69 -35.23 -23.36
CA HIS A 71 -34.02 -34.48 -22.15
C HIS A 71 -32.87 -33.55 -21.69
N HIS A 72 -31.60 -34.01 -21.77
CA HIS A 72 -30.44 -33.17 -21.46
C HIS A 72 -30.25 -32.03 -22.46
N GLY A 73 -30.52 -32.27 -23.75
CA GLY A 73 -30.50 -31.23 -24.78
C GLY A 73 -31.56 -30.15 -24.55
N VAL A 74 -32.78 -30.54 -24.16
CA VAL A 74 -33.85 -29.60 -23.80
C VAL A 74 -33.45 -28.78 -22.57
N ASN A 75 -32.90 -29.40 -21.54
CA ASN A 75 -32.42 -28.67 -20.35
C ASN A 75 -31.30 -27.68 -20.72
N ALA A 76 -30.36 -28.09 -21.57
CA ALA A 76 -29.30 -27.19 -22.08
C ALA A 76 -29.89 -26.04 -22.88
N ALA A 77 -30.85 -26.30 -23.78
CA ALA A 77 -31.52 -25.28 -24.57
C ALA A 77 -32.31 -24.28 -23.70
N ASN A 78 -33.01 -24.76 -22.67
CA ASN A 78 -33.71 -23.90 -21.72
C ASN A 78 -32.75 -23.05 -20.87
N LYS A 79 -31.58 -23.59 -20.48
CA LYS A 79 -30.53 -22.79 -19.81
C LYS A 79 -30.04 -21.67 -20.73
N VAL A 80 -29.82 -21.95 -22.02
CA VAL A 80 -29.45 -20.93 -23.02
C VAL A 80 -30.56 -19.90 -23.20
N LYS A 81 -31.82 -20.35 -23.33
CA LYS A 81 -32.99 -19.48 -23.48
C LYS A 81 -33.17 -18.58 -22.26
N ALA A 82 -32.99 -19.11 -21.05
CA ALA A 82 -33.01 -18.34 -19.82
C ALA A 82 -31.89 -17.30 -19.81
N ALA A 83 -30.67 -17.67 -20.21
CA ALA A 83 -29.53 -16.74 -20.31
C ALA A 83 -29.74 -15.62 -21.34
N GLN A 84 -30.48 -15.89 -22.43
CA GLN A 84 -30.85 -14.86 -23.43
C GLN A 84 -32.07 -14.02 -23.01
N GLY A 85 -33.03 -14.62 -22.32
CA GLY A 85 -34.24 -13.96 -21.79
C GLY A 85 -33.95 -13.10 -20.57
N SER A 86 -32.92 -13.43 -19.78
CA SER A 86 -32.21 -12.51 -18.91
C SER A 86 -31.32 -11.61 -19.77
N GLY A 87 -31.94 -10.90 -20.72
CA GLY A 87 -31.25 -9.97 -21.60
C GLY A 87 -30.33 -9.06 -20.79
N PRO A 88 -29.21 -8.61 -21.37
CA PRO A 88 -28.27 -7.75 -20.68
C PRO A 88 -28.90 -6.36 -20.53
N GLU A 89 -29.85 -6.21 -19.60
CA GLU A 89 -29.77 -5.05 -18.75
C GLU A 89 -28.45 -5.23 -17.98
N LYS A 90 -27.34 -4.88 -18.65
CA LYS A 90 -26.08 -4.51 -18.02
C LYS A 90 -26.43 -3.31 -17.15
N ARG A 91 -27.09 -3.55 -16.01
CA ARG A 91 -26.73 -2.80 -14.82
C ARG A 91 -25.31 -3.23 -14.55
N THR A 92 -24.39 -2.53 -15.20
CA THR A 92 -22.99 -2.47 -14.84
C THR A 92 -23.01 -2.30 -13.33
N ARG A 93 -22.78 -3.40 -12.61
CA ARG A 93 -22.87 -3.37 -11.16
C ARG A 93 -21.61 -2.66 -10.72
N VAL A 94 -21.76 -1.37 -10.45
CA VAL A 94 -20.71 -0.56 -9.85
C VAL A 94 -20.80 -0.78 -8.34
N VAL A 95 -19.69 -1.17 -7.73
CA VAL A 95 -19.54 -1.25 -6.28
C VAL A 95 -18.43 -0.30 -5.91
N ASP A 96 -18.74 0.64 -5.02
CA ASP A 96 -17.72 1.48 -4.41
C ASP A 96 -17.02 0.73 -3.29
N VAL A 97 -15.70 0.67 -3.34
CA VAL A 97 -14.85 0.13 -2.27
C VAL A 97 -13.75 1.15 -2.01
N GLU A 98 -13.76 1.76 -0.83
CA GLU A 98 -12.79 2.80 -0.42
C GLU A 98 -12.76 4.01 -1.39
N GLY A 99 -13.89 4.39 -2.00
CA GLY A 99 -13.95 5.50 -2.96
C GLY A 99 -13.51 5.14 -4.39
N ILE A 100 -13.20 3.86 -4.65
CA ILE A 100 -12.90 3.35 -5.98
C ILE A 100 -14.14 2.64 -6.53
N GLY A 101 -14.64 3.13 -7.67
CA GLY A 101 -15.76 2.53 -8.38
C GLY A 101 -15.36 1.28 -9.16
N TRP A 102 -15.63 0.09 -8.61
CA TRP A 102 -15.41 -1.18 -9.28
C TRP A 102 -16.60 -1.57 -10.15
N THR A 103 -16.34 -1.76 -11.44
CA THR A 103 -17.31 -2.19 -12.44
C THR A 103 -17.25 -3.70 -12.62
N CYS A 104 -18.38 -4.39 -12.41
CA CYS A 104 -18.49 -5.81 -12.68
C CYS A 104 -18.54 -6.10 -14.19
N GLU A 105 -17.48 -6.68 -14.74
CA GLU A 105 -17.47 -7.17 -16.13
C GLU A 105 -18.04 -8.60 -16.24
N ARG A 106 -17.67 -9.47 -15.30
CA ARG A 106 -18.16 -10.86 -15.24
C ARG A 106 -18.51 -11.20 -13.80
N PRO A 107 -19.79 -11.37 -13.45
CA PRO A 107 -20.23 -11.67 -12.09
C PRO A 107 -19.45 -12.84 -11.48
N GLY A 108 -18.86 -12.60 -10.31
CA GLY A 108 -18.09 -13.60 -9.56
C GLY A 108 -16.73 -13.97 -10.17
N ARG A 109 -16.31 -13.32 -11.27
CA ARG A 109 -15.08 -13.66 -11.99
C ARG A 109 -14.19 -12.48 -12.31
N LYS A 110 -14.73 -11.33 -12.73
CA LYS A 110 -13.92 -10.18 -13.14
C LYS A 110 -14.59 -8.86 -12.79
N TRP A 111 -13.81 -7.99 -12.16
CA TRP A 111 -14.14 -6.60 -11.89
C TRP A 111 -13.03 -5.71 -12.44
N THR A 112 -13.38 -4.52 -12.89
CA THR A 112 -12.43 -3.52 -13.39
C THR A 112 -12.66 -2.18 -12.72
N ALA A 113 -11.58 -1.43 -12.51
CA ALA A 113 -11.62 -0.06 -12.02
C ALA A 113 -10.70 0.79 -12.89
N GLU A 114 -11.00 2.07 -13.01
CA GLU A 114 -10.12 3.05 -13.63
C GLU A 114 -9.91 4.17 -12.63
N TYR A 115 -8.64 4.41 -12.30
CA TYR A 115 -8.24 5.44 -11.34
C TYR A 115 -7.09 6.22 -11.99
N GLU A 116 -7.25 7.55 -12.08
CA GLU A 116 -6.26 8.45 -12.72
C GLU A 116 -5.81 8.01 -14.13
N GLY A 117 -6.71 7.40 -14.91
CA GLY A 117 -6.43 6.91 -16.26
C GLY A 117 -5.68 5.58 -16.32
N VAL A 118 -5.36 4.97 -15.18
CA VAL A 118 -4.81 3.62 -15.09
C VAL A 118 -5.93 2.62 -14.85
N LYS A 119 -5.94 1.55 -15.64
CA LYS A 119 -6.93 0.47 -15.54
C LYS A 119 -6.41 -0.65 -14.66
N PHE A 120 -7.28 -1.09 -13.76
CA PHE A 120 -7.05 -2.20 -12.85
C PHE A 120 -8.12 -3.26 -13.05
N GLU A 121 -7.72 -4.51 -12.94
CA GLU A 121 -8.60 -5.67 -13.06
C GLU A 121 -8.39 -6.57 -11.84
N LEU A 122 -9.48 -6.90 -11.15
CA LEU A 122 -9.52 -7.99 -10.21
C LEU A 122 -10.13 -9.20 -10.93
N GLU A 123 -9.33 -10.24 -11.14
CA GLU A 123 -9.79 -11.49 -11.73
C GLU A 123 -9.72 -12.62 -10.70
N ARG A 124 -10.85 -13.32 -10.53
CA ARG A 124 -10.91 -14.54 -9.74
C ARG A 124 -10.38 -15.70 -10.56
N ARG A 125 -9.27 -16.29 -10.12
CA ARG A 125 -8.75 -17.51 -10.75
C ARG A 125 -9.46 -18.72 -10.18
N THR A 126 -9.86 -19.61 -11.07
CA THR A 126 -10.25 -20.97 -10.70
C THR A 126 -9.01 -21.83 -10.65
N ARG A 127 -8.92 -22.71 -9.65
CA ARG A 127 -7.83 -23.66 -9.48
C ARG A 127 -7.46 -24.31 -10.83
N ASN A 128 -6.24 -24.03 -11.30
CA ASN A 128 -5.68 -24.65 -12.48
C ASN A 128 -4.54 -25.58 -12.05
N VAL A 129 -4.74 -26.88 -12.22
CA VAL A 129 -3.75 -27.90 -11.85
C VAL A 129 -2.48 -27.78 -12.70
N ALA A 130 -2.59 -27.26 -13.92
CA ALA A 130 -1.46 -27.11 -14.84
C ALA A 130 -0.47 -26.02 -14.40
N ASP A 131 -0.95 -24.97 -13.75
CA ASP A 131 -0.12 -23.80 -13.40
C ASP A 131 0.29 -23.84 -11.91
N GLY A 132 0.01 -24.93 -11.20
CA GLY A 132 0.33 -25.10 -9.78
C GLY A 132 -0.38 -24.11 -8.84
N CYS A 133 -1.36 -23.34 -9.34
CA CYS A 133 -2.01 -22.29 -8.57
C CYS A 133 -2.97 -22.92 -7.55
N PRO A 134 -2.66 -22.84 -6.23
CA PRO A 134 -3.34 -23.64 -5.22
C PRO A 134 -4.75 -23.11 -4.91
N ASP A 135 -5.03 -21.84 -5.21
CA ASP A 135 -6.16 -21.12 -4.62
C ASP A 135 -7.21 -20.58 -5.60
N THR A 136 -8.42 -20.42 -5.04
CA THR A 136 -9.59 -19.82 -5.69
C THR A 136 -9.76 -18.35 -5.28
N GLY A 137 -8.67 -17.58 -5.34
CA GLY A 137 -8.62 -16.19 -4.93
C GLY A 137 -8.81 -15.18 -6.06
N TRP A 138 -8.87 -13.92 -5.67
CA TRP A 138 -8.83 -12.75 -6.54
C TRP A 138 -7.40 -12.25 -6.68
N TYR A 139 -7.05 -11.91 -7.91
CA TYR A 139 -5.73 -11.42 -8.29
C TYR A 139 -5.86 -10.05 -8.95
N LEU A 140 -4.93 -9.14 -8.65
CA LEU A 140 -4.88 -7.81 -9.25
C LEU A 140 -3.99 -7.82 -10.51
N TYR A 141 -4.48 -7.16 -11.55
CA TYR A 141 -3.75 -6.87 -12.78
C TYR A 141 -3.92 -5.39 -13.12
N GLY A 142 -2.81 -4.68 -13.39
CA GLY A 142 -2.86 -3.26 -13.78
C GLY A 142 -1.88 -2.41 -13.00
N GLY A 143 -1.54 -1.24 -13.53
CA GLY A 143 -0.44 -0.42 -13.02
C GLY A 143 0.90 -1.17 -13.09
N SER A 144 1.72 -1.08 -12.03
CA SER A 144 2.99 -1.80 -11.87
C SER A 144 2.83 -3.24 -11.36
N HIS A 145 1.62 -3.68 -11.02
CA HIS A 145 1.36 -4.97 -10.36
C HIS A 145 0.66 -5.95 -11.30
N PHE A 146 1.20 -7.16 -11.43
CA PHE A 146 0.66 -8.19 -12.32
C PHE A 146 0.56 -9.55 -11.64
N GLY A 147 -0.67 -10.00 -11.39
CA GLY A 147 -0.95 -11.34 -10.88
C GLY A 147 -0.68 -11.51 -9.39
N GLU A 148 -0.76 -10.45 -8.61
CA GLU A 148 -0.61 -10.48 -7.15
C GLU A 148 -1.92 -10.96 -6.50
N TYR A 149 -1.83 -11.95 -5.61
CA TYR A 149 -2.97 -12.47 -4.86
C TYR A 149 -3.44 -11.42 -3.85
N MET A 150 -4.74 -11.14 -3.82
CA MET A 150 -5.32 -10.14 -2.93
C MET A 150 -6.10 -10.79 -1.78
N ALA A 151 -7.14 -11.58 -2.09
CA ALA A 151 -7.94 -12.27 -1.08
C ALA A 151 -8.85 -13.36 -1.68
N ALA A 152 -9.52 -14.12 -0.81
CA ALA A 152 -10.54 -15.10 -1.23
C ALA A 152 -11.86 -14.44 -1.65
N GLY A 153 -12.28 -13.37 -0.96
CA GLY A 153 -13.49 -12.61 -1.24
C GLY A 153 -13.23 -11.36 -2.10
N PHE A 154 -14.23 -10.93 -2.89
CA PHE A 154 -14.09 -9.73 -3.74
C PHE A 154 -13.88 -8.46 -2.91
N LYS A 155 -14.69 -8.24 -1.87
CA LYS A 155 -14.62 -7.01 -1.06
C LYS A 155 -13.25 -6.88 -0.37
N GLU A 156 -12.80 -7.97 0.24
CA GLU A 156 -11.46 -8.06 0.85
C GLU A 156 -10.36 -7.82 -0.19
N ALA A 157 -10.49 -8.40 -1.39
CA ALA A 157 -9.52 -8.24 -2.45
C ALA A 157 -9.47 -6.80 -2.99
N ALA A 158 -10.62 -6.15 -3.11
CA ALA A 158 -10.73 -4.75 -3.52
C ALA A 158 -10.12 -3.80 -2.47
N THR A 159 -10.33 -4.06 -1.18
CA THR A 159 -9.66 -3.32 -0.10
C THR A 159 -8.15 -3.58 -0.08
N ALA A 160 -7.71 -4.83 -0.27
CA ALA A 160 -6.29 -5.18 -0.33
C ALA A 160 -5.59 -4.59 -1.57
N ALA A 161 -6.32 -4.44 -2.68
CA ALA A 161 -5.84 -3.81 -3.89
C ALA A 161 -5.67 -2.28 -3.75
N PHE A 162 -6.29 -1.66 -2.74
CA PHE A 162 -6.35 -0.21 -2.58
C PHE A 162 -4.97 0.48 -2.64
N PRO A 163 -3.93 0.04 -1.90
CA PRO A 163 -2.60 0.69 -1.94
C PRO A 163 -1.91 0.62 -3.31
N TYR A 164 -2.34 -0.29 -4.18
CA TYR A 164 -1.78 -0.49 -5.52
C TYR A 164 -2.57 0.26 -6.60
N VAL A 165 -3.89 0.36 -6.41
CA VAL A 165 -4.78 1.12 -7.30
C VAL A 165 -4.61 2.61 -7.08
N CYS A 166 -4.32 2.99 -5.84
CA CYS A 166 -3.99 4.35 -5.50
C CYS A 166 -2.81 4.36 -4.52
N PRO A 167 -1.58 4.58 -5.03
CA PRO A 167 -0.41 4.67 -4.17
C PRO A 167 -0.63 5.79 -3.15
N LYS A 168 -0.29 5.53 -1.90
CA LYS A 168 -0.41 6.51 -0.79
C LYS A 168 0.31 7.84 -1.07
N GLU A 169 1.25 7.85 -2.01
CA GLU A 169 1.85 9.06 -2.56
C GLU A 169 0.91 9.67 -3.60
N GLY A 170 0.16 10.69 -3.21
CA GLY A 170 -0.69 11.46 -4.12
C GLY A 170 -2.20 11.25 -3.95
N HIS A 171 -2.64 10.41 -3.01
CA HIS A 171 -4.02 10.50 -2.56
C HIS A 171 -4.29 11.91 -2.00
N PRO A 172 -5.36 12.60 -2.41
CA PRO A 172 -5.86 13.71 -1.62
C PRO A 172 -6.18 13.12 -0.25
N GLN A 173 -5.36 13.47 0.74
CA GLN A 173 -5.68 13.19 2.13
C GLN A 173 -7.11 13.67 2.38
N PRO A 174 -7.93 12.91 3.15
CA PRO A 174 -9.27 13.38 3.50
C PRO A 174 -9.15 14.83 3.97
N ALA A 175 -9.94 15.75 3.42
CA ALA A 175 -9.75 17.18 3.68
C ALA A 175 -9.69 17.51 5.19
N ALA A 176 -10.35 16.71 6.03
CA ALA A 176 -10.29 16.79 7.48
C ALA A 176 -8.90 16.45 8.07
N GLU A 177 -8.18 15.47 7.53
CA GLU A 177 -6.83 15.12 7.96
C GLU A 177 -5.80 16.17 7.54
N VAL A 178 -5.90 16.69 6.30
CA VAL A 178 -5.07 17.82 5.85
C VAL A 178 -5.28 19.03 6.74
N GLN A 179 -6.54 19.33 7.07
CA GLN A 179 -6.87 20.45 7.93
C GLN A 179 -6.32 20.29 9.34
N ALA A 180 -6.45 19.11 9.95
CA ALA A 180 -5.89 18.84 11.28
C ALA A 180 -4.35 18.95 11.29
N LEU A 181 -3.67 18.46 10.24
CA LEU A 181 -2.23 18.60 10.09
C LEU A 181 -1.81 20.06 9.84
N ALA A 182 -2.60 20.82 9.09
CA ALA A 182 -2.32 22.23 8.82
C ALA A 182 -2.52 23.12 10.06
N GLU A 183 -3.46 22.75 10.93
CA GLU A 183 -3.62 23.38 12.25
C GLU A 183 -2.44 23.06 13.18
N ARG A 184 -1.87 21.84 13.06
CA ARG A 184 -0.67 21.42 13.80
C ARG A 184 0.60 22.12 13.30
N PHE A 185 0.72 22.32 11.99
CA PHE A 185 1.88 22.92 11.34
C PHE A 185 1.49 24.16 10.51
N PRO A 186 1.10 25.28 11.15
CA PRO A 186 0.74 26.49 10.43
C PRO A 186 1.96 27.12 9.75
N ALA A 187 1.74 27.94 8.72
CA ALA A 187 2.81 28.71 8.09
C ALA A 187 3.58 29.55 9.12
N GLY A 188 4.90 29.50 9.06
CA GLY A 188 5.85 30.09 10.01
C GLY A 188 6.22 29.17 11.17
N SER A 189 5.56 28.02 11.36
CA SER A 189 5.92 27.07 12.42
C SER A 189 7.18 26.28 12.08
N PRO A 190 8.05 26.01 13.07
CA PRO A 190 9.16 25.08 12.90
C PRO A 190 8.65 23.64 13.00
N ALA A 191 9.23 22.75 12.21
CA ALA A 191 8.99 21.31 12.22
C ALA A 191 10.30 20.54 11.99
N ILE A 192 10.28 19.25 12.30
CA ILE A 192 11.34 18.30 11.94
C ILE A 192 10.92 17.59 10.65
N TYR A 193 11.86 17.47 9.71
CA TYR A 193 11.70 16.69 8.49
C TYR A 193 12.87 15.73 8.34
N VAL A 194 12.58 14.49 7.95
CA VAL A 194 13.60 13.48 7.64
C VAL A 194 13.49 13.14 6.16
N PRO A 195 14.45 13.58 5.31
CA PRO A 195 14.43 13.25 3.89
C PRO A 195 14.43 11.74 3.67
N GLU A 196 13.71 11.29 2.64
CA GLU A 196 13.65 9.88 2.30
C GLU A 196 15.06 9.33 2.00
N GLY A 197 15.38 8.19 2.61
CA GLY A 197 16.70 7.57 2.50
C GLY A 197 17.81 8.25 3.33
N SER A 198 17.50 9.30 4.09
CA SER A 198 18.41 9.94 5.03
C SER A 198 18.15 9.49 6.47
N THR A 199 19.22 9.43 7.27
CA THR A 199 19.12 9.34 8.74
C THR A 199 19.25 10.70 9.42
N GLU A 200 19.62 11.73 8.67
CA GLU A 200 19.79 13.09 9.18
C GLU A 200 18.44 13.80 9.25
N ARG A 201 18.15 14.38 10.42
CA ARG A 201 16.97 15.19 10.64
C ARG A 201 17.30 16.63 10.29
N ASP A 202 16.41 17.27 9.54
CA ASP A 202 16.48 18.69 9.23
C ASP A 202 15.41 19.44 10.03
N VAL A 203 15.76 20.64 10.49
CA VAL A 203 14.80 21.57 11.07
C VAL A 203 14.30 22.45 9.93
N VAL A 204 13.00 22.42 9.69
CA VAL A 204 12.38 23.16 8.60
C VAL A 204 11.39 24.17 9.15
N VAL A 205 11.15 25.25 8.41
CA VAL A 205 10.08 26.21 8.71
C VAL A 205 9.03 26.12 7.63
N VAL A 206 7.77 25.90 8.01
CA VAL A 206 6.66 25.84 7.06
C VAL A 206 6.47 27.21 6.41
N ASN A 207 6.57 27.28 5.10
CA ASN A 207 6.53 28.54 4.34
C ASN A 207 5.18 28.79 3.66
N SER A 208 4.43 27.73 3.36
CA SER A 208 3.13 27.81 2.69
C SER A 208 2.04 27.04 3.44
N GLY A 209 0.78 27.30 3.09
CA GLY A 209 -0.32 26.38 3.43
C GLY A 209 -0.24 25.08 2.62
N PRO A 210 -1.05 24.06 2.98
CA PRO A 210 -1.13 22.81 2.24
C PRO A 210 -1.69 23.03 0.84
N ASP A 211 -1.08 22.38 -0.15
CA ASP A 211 -1.59 22.28 -1.51
C ASP A 211 -2.62 21.12 -1.61
N GLN A 212 -3.30 20.99 -2.75
CA GLN A 212 -4.37 20.00 -2.96
C GLN A 212 -3.89 18.55 -2.83
N ASP A 213 -2.59 18.32 -3.02
CA ASP A 213 -1.92 17.02 -2.90
C ASP A 213 -1.42 16.72 -1.46
N GLY A 214 -1.74 17.60 -0.48
CA GLY A 214 -1.31 17.44 0.90
C GLY A 214 0.18 17.76 1.15
N THR A 215 0.84 18.44 0.20
CA THR A 215 2.22 18.90 0.37
C THR A 215 2.29 20.36 0.84
N VAL A 216 3.39 20.71 1.47
CA VAL A 216 3.72 22.09 1.89
C VAL A 216 5.11 22.46 1.42
N GLU A 217 5.33 23.75 1.19
CA GLU A 217 6.65 24.31 0.97
C GLU A 217 7.30 24.62 2.32
N VAL A 218 8.51 24.15 2.55
CA VAL A 218 9.26 24.36 3.80
C VAL A 218 10.66 24.90 3.49
N LEU A 219 11.22 25.70 4.39
CA LEU A 219 12.60 26.21 4.28
C LEU A 219 13.53 25.36 5.15
N SER A 220 14.51 24.72 4.52
CA SER A 220 15.50 23.87 5.18
C SER A 220 16.55 24.70 5.92
N MET A 221 16.75 24.48 7.22
CA MET A 221 17.83 25.14 7.97
C MET A 221 19.19 24.54 7.62
N GLN A 222 19.26 23.21 7.42
CA GLN A 222 20.50 22.54 7.03
C GLN A 222 21.00 22.99 5.64
N GLN A 223 20.09 23.31 4.71
CA GLN A 223 20.40 23.76 3.35
C GLN A 223 20.33 25.29 3.19
N GLY A 224 20.49 26.05 4.27
CA GLY A 224 20.63 27.51 4.22
C GLY A 224 19.38 28.26 3.76
N GLY A 225 18.19 27.77 4.12
CA GLY A 225 16.91 28.37 3.78
C GLY A 225 16.38 27.97 2.40
N LYS A 226 16.90 26.89 1.79
CA LYS A 226 16.38 26.39 0.52
C LYS A 226 14.94 25.88 0.69
N ALA A 227 14.05 26.29 -0.22
CA ALA A 227 12.70 25.79 -0.28
C ALA A 227 12.65 24.34 -0.77
N LEU A 228 11.92 23.51 -0.03
CA LEU A 228 11.65 22.11 -0.32
C LEU A 228 10.13 21.89 -0.31
N ARG A 229 9.62 21.09 -1.25
CA ARG A 229 8.23 20.63 -1.23
C ARG A 229 8.19 19.27 -0.54
N VAL A 230 7.46 19.17 0.57
CA VAL A 230 7.41 17.95 1.40
C VAL A 230 5.96 17.57 1.72
N PRO A 231 5.66 16.27 1.89
CA PRO A 231 4.36 15.85 2.39
C PRO A 231 4.13 16.40 3.80
N LEU A 232 2.97 17.02 4.05
CA LEU A 232 2.65 17.58 5.37
C LEU A 232 2.64 16.50 6.46
N ALA A 233 2.28 15.26 6.11
CA ALA A 233 2.33 14.10 7.00
C ALA A 233 3.74 13.62 7.36
N ALA A 234 4.77 14.08 6.64
CA ALA A 234 6.16 13.74 6.94
C ALA A 234 6.81 14.71 7.94
N LEU A 235 6.06 15.73 8.40
CA LEU A 235 6.53 16.67 9.40
C LEU A 235 6.28 16.13 10.81
N GLU A 236 7.30 16.30 11.66
CA GLU A 236 7.25 15.99 13.09
C GLU A 236 7.36 17.27 13.92
N GLU A 237 6.78 17.28 15.11
CA GLU A 237 6.95 18.41 16.05
C GLU A 237 8.39 18.49 16.55
N LEU A 238 8.85 19.72 16.80
CA LEU A 238 10.11 19.88 17.52
C LEU A 238 9.94 19.28 18.93
N PRO A 239 10.91 18.50 19.42
CA PRO A 239 10.91 18.05 20.79
C PRO A 239 10.91 19.28 21.71
N GLU A 240 10.09 19.23 22.77
CA GLU A 240 10.08 20.28 23.78
C GLU A 240 11.50 20.45 24.32
N LEU A 241 12.02 21.68 24.22
CA LEU A 241 13.29 22.01 24.83
C LEU A 241 13.13 21.90 26.35
N PRO A 242 14.12 21.34 27.07
CA PRO A 242 14.10 21.41 28.52
C PRO A 242 14.00 22.88 28.96
N PRO A 243 13.32 23.16 30.08
CA PRO A 243 13.15 24.52 30.58
C PRO A 243 14.51 25.19 30.72
N GLU A 244 14.57 26.49 30.41
CA GLU A 244 15.81 27.23 30.53
C GLU A 244 16.30 27.14 31.99
N PRO A 245 17.54 26.71 32.24
CA PRO A 245 18.02 26.59 33.60
C PRO A 245 17.99 27.95 34.30
N GLU A 246 17.49 27.98 35.52
CA GLU A 246 17.34 29.21 36.31
C GLU A 246 18.62 29.54 37.11
N GLY A 247 18.74 30.77 37.58
CA GLY A 247 19.81 31.20 38.49
C GLY A 247 21.05 31.79 37.81
N GLU A 248 22.02 32.17 38.64
CA GLU A 248 23.24 32.83 38.22
C GLU A 248 24.20 31.86 37.52
N ILE A 249 24.94 32.39 36.54
CA ILE A 249 26.01 31.69 35.84
C ILE A 249 27.14 31.37 36.84
N THR A 250 27.55 30.10 36.89
CA THR A 250 28.59 29.62 37.83
C THR A 250 29.92 29.43 37.13
N ASP A 251 31.00 29.20 37.88
CA ASP A 251 32.31 28.81 37.31
C ASP A 251 32.39 27.32 36.93
N TRP A 252 31.28 26.59 36.96
CA TRP A 252 31.22 25.20 36.53
C TRP A 252 30.86 25.09 35.07
N TRP A 253 31.54 24.18 34.38
CA TRP A 253 31.33 23.88 32.98
C TRP A 253 31.02 22.39 32.85
N THR A 254 29.97 22.06 32.12
CA THR A 254 29.72 20.70 31.66
C THR A 254 30.42 20.48 30.32
N ILE A 255 31.03 19.29 30.18
CA ILE A 255 31.78 18.88 29.00
C ILE A 255 31.03 17.70 28.38
N THR A 256 30.61 17.83 27.12
CA THR A 256 29.83 16.79 26.43
C THR A 256 30.53 16.30 25.16
N ASP A 257 30.23 15.06 24.76
CA ASP A 257 30.65 14.53 23.46
C ASP A 257 29.78 15.07 22.30
N ALA A 258 30.05 14.58 21.08
CA ALA A 258 29.33 14.98 19.87
C ALA A 258 27.85 14.56 19.88
N GLN A 259 27.48 13.58 20.71
CA GLN A 259 26.11 13.11 20.89
C GLN A 259 25.39 13.84 22.03
N GLY A 260 26.06 14.78 22.70
CA GLY A 260 25.51 15.54 23.83
C GLY A 260 25.56 14.78 25.16
N ALA A 261 26.24 13.64 25.24
CA ALA A 261 26.40 12.91 26.49
C ALA A 261 27.44 13.61 27.39
N GLU A 262 27.11 13.80 28.68
CA GLU A 262 28.02 14.42 29.64
C GLU A 262 29.22 13.51 29.93
N LEU A 263 30.42 14.02 29.67
CA LEU A 263 31.70 13.33 29.91
C LEU A 263 32.27 13.65 31.29
N THR A 264 32.22 14.92 31.69
CA THR A 264 32.72 15.41 32.98
C THR A 264 32.23 16.84 33.24
N ARG A 265 32.43 17.33 34.47
CA ARG A 265 32.31 18.74 34.84
C ARG A 265 33.67 19.28 35.30
N VAL A 266 33.97 20.54 34.99
CA VAL A 266 35.19 21.22 35.41
C VAL A 266 34.89 22.61 35.93
N GLN A 267 35.65 23.08 36.91
CA GLN A 267 35.56 24.44 37.41
C GLN A 267 36.62 25.32 36.75
N ALA A 268 36.22 26.44 36.15
CA ALA A 268 37.09 27.40 35.48
C ALA A 268 36.40 28.76 35.32
N GLU A 269 37.20 29.83 35.35
CA GLU A 269 36.72 31.22 35.21
C GLU A 269 36.21 31.54 33.79
N ASP A 270 36.77 30.89 32.77
CA ASP A 270 36.51 31.16 31.35
C ASP A 270 36.55 29.88 30.49
N ASP A 271 36.07 29.99 29.24
CA ASP A 271 36.01 28.88 28.27
C ASP A 271 37.42 28.31 27.95
N PRO A 272 38.47 29.12 27.67
CA PRO A 272 39.80 28.58 27.40
C PRO A 272 40.38 27.75 28.54
N ARG A 273 40.20 28.19 29.79
CA ARG A 273 40.63 27.44 30.98
C ARG A 273 39.77 26.20 31.20
N ALA A 274 38.47 26.26 30.94
CA ALA A 274 37.58 25.10 31.00
C ALA A 274 38.03 24.01 30.01
N ARG A 275 38.29 24.37 28.75
CA ARG A 275 38.80 23.44 27.73
C ARG A 275 40.14 22.84 28.12
N LYS A 276 41.07 23.65 28.64
CA LYS A 276 42.38 23.19 29.13
C LYS A 276 42.24 22.23 30.32
N ALA A 277 41.30 22.50 31.23
CA ALA A 277 41.01 21.63 32.36
C ALA A 277 40.37 20.31 31.90
N ALA A 278 39.39 20.38 30.99
CA ALA A 278 38.70 19.22 30.42
C ALA A 278 39.67 18.24 29.76
N MET A 279 40.67 18.72 29.02
CA MET A 279 41.69 17.90 28.37
C MET A 279 42.61 17.12 29.34
N ARG A 280 42.51 17.34 30.66
CA ARG A 280 43.19 16.52 31.67
C ARG A 280 42.40 15.26 32.03
N HIS A 281 41.13 15.17 31.63
CA HIS A 281 40.27 14.02 31.91
C HIS A 281 40.38 12.97 30.81
N ALA A 282 40.65 11.72 31.18
CA ALA A 282 40.84 10.61 30.24
C ALA A 282 39.61 10.38 29.33
N ALA A 283 38.39 10.53 29.86
CA ALA A 283 37.15 10.40 29.10
C ALA A 283 37.04 11.45 27.97
N VAL A 284 37.44 12.69 28.25
CA VAL A 284 37.44 13.79 27.26
C VAL A 284 38.50 13.53 26.19
N VAL A 285 39.71 13.11 26.58
CA VAL A 285 40.77 12.78 25.62
C VAL A 285 40.36 11.60 24.71
N ALA A 286 39.67 10.61 25.26
CA ALA A 286 39.13 9.50 24.48
C ALA A 286 38.06 9.97 23.48
N ALA A 287 37.11 10.81 23.92
CA ALA A 287 36.09 11.38 23.05
C ALA A 287 36.68 12.25 21.94
N VAL A 288 37.67 13.11 22.24
CA VAL A 288 38.37 13.93 21.23
C VAL A 288 39.01 13.08 20.14
N ARG A 289 39.61 11.94 20.49
CA ARG A 289 40.21 11.02 19.51
C ARG A 289 39.16 10.33 18.64
N ARG A 290 37.99 10.01 19.20
CA ARG A 290 36.88 9.33 18.51
C ARG A 290 36.09 10.29 17.61
N ASP A 291 35.69 11.43 18.17
CA ASP A 291 34.68 12.33 17.63
C ASP A 291 35.27 13.66 17.11
N LYS A 292 36.59 13.82 17.16
CA LYS A 292 37.34 15.03 16.73
C LYS A 292 37.01 16.30 17.53
N GLY A 293 36.35 16.20 18.68
CA GLY A 293 36.06 17.35 19.52
C GLY A 293 35.23 17.04 20.75
N PHE A 294 34.90 18.10 21.49
CA PHE A 294 33.94 18.11 22.59
C PHE A 294 33.31 19.51 22.67
N ALA A 295 32.11 19.57 23.23
CA ALA A 295 31.44 20.83 23.53
C ALA A 295 31.61 21.18 25.02
N VAL A 296 31.55 22.47 25.32
CA VAL A 296 31.55 22.98 26.70
C VAL A 296 30.38 23.92 26.89
N ARG A 297 29.73 23.85 28.05
CA ARG A 297 28.64 24.76 28.42
C ARG A 297 28.78 25.16 29.88
N ARG A 298 28.72 26.47 30.14
CA ARG A 298 28.75 27.00 31.51
C ARG A 298 27.41 26.72 32.18
N LEU A 299 27.46 26.20 33.40
CA LEU A 299 26.29 25.79 34.18
C LEU A 299 25.76 26.95 35.01
N ARG A 300 24.44 27.00 35.18
CA ARG A 300 23.78 27.87 36.16
C ARG A 300 23.62 27.17 37.50
N THR A 301 23.32 27.97 38.51
CA THR A 301 23.22 27.49 39.91
C THR A 301 22.17 26.39 40.08
N SER A 302 21.03 26.47 39.37
CA SER A 302 19.98 25.43 39.41
C SER A 302 20.42 24.05 38.88
N GLU A 303 21.49 24.00 38.08
CA GLU A 303 21.98 22.79 37.41
C GLU A 303 23.04 22.04 38.24
N LEU A 304 23.46 22.63 39.37
CA LEU A 304 24.35 22.00 40.33
C LEU A 304 23.52 21.10 41.26
N SER A 305 23.06 19.96 40.74
CA SER A 305 22.28 18.95 41.46
C SER A 305 23.06 18.20 42.56
N VAL A 306 24.35 18.52 42.76
CA VAL A 306 25.13 18.11 43.92
C VAL A 306 25.42 19.37 44.74
N PRO A 307 24.99 19.46 46.01
CA PRO A 307 25.32 20.61 46.84
C PRO A 307 26.84 20.79 46.86
N VAL A 308 27.30 22.02 46.64
CA VAL A 308 28.71 22.40 46.42
C VAL A 308 29.67 21.83 47.49
N GLY A 309 29.16 21.48 48.67
CA GLY A 309 29.90 20.82 49.76
C GLY A 309 30.27 19.34 49.54
N GLU A 310 29.64 18.63 48.59
CA GLU A 310 29.82 17.17 48.40
C GLU A 310 30.70 16.78 47.21
N LEU A 311 31.20 17.75 46.42
CA LEU A 311 32.18 17.52 45.35
C LEU A 311 33.60 17.29 45.91
N ARG A 312 33.76 16.35 46.87
CA ARG A 312 35.07 15.91 47.39
C ARG A 312 35.70 14.93 46.40
N GLY A 313 36.80 15.34 45.76
CA GLY A 313 37.59 14.49 44.86
C GLY A 313 37.93 15.12 43.51
N VAL A 314 37.32 16.26 43.16
CA VAL A 314 37.68 17.02 41.95
C VAL A 314 38.94 17.84 42.24
N PRO A 315 39.98 17.82 41.37
CA PRO A 315 41.19 18.62 41.55
C PRO A 315 40.82 20.10 41.61
N ARG A 316 40.88 20.70 42.81
CA ARG A 316 40.73 22.15 42.96
C ARG A 316 42.02 22.80 42.47
N PHE A 317 41.91 23.71 41.52
CA PHE A 317 43.02 24.61 41.24
C PHE A 317 43.21 25.51 42.46
N PRO A 318 44.44 25.68 42.97
CA PRO A 318 44.68 26.69 43.99
C PRO A 318 44.32 28.06 43.40
N PRO A 319 43.71 28.96 44.20
CA PRO A 319 43.45 30.31 43.74
C PRO A 319 44.76 30.96 43.29
N ALA A 320 44.70 31.79 42.25
CA ALA A 320 45.86 32.56 41.80
C ALA A 320 46.38 33.40 42.99
N PRO A 321 47.72 33.52 43.16
CA PRO A 321 48.28 34.34 44.22
C PRO A 321 47.75 35.76 44.09
N ALA A 322 47.24 36.31 45.20
CA ALA A 322 46.75 37.67 45.23
C ALA A 322 47.85 38.61 44.73
N VAL A 323 47.57 39.34 43.66
CA VAL A 323 48.44 40.41 43.17
C VAL A 323 48.45 41.48 44.26
N GLN A 324 49.52 41.54 45.04
CA GLN A 324 49.77 42.68 45.92
C GLN A 324 50.02 43.87 45.01
N SER A 325 49.02 44.75 44.94
CA SER A 325 49.17 46.08 44.36
C SER A 325 50.25 46.83 45.16
N VAL A 326 51.35 47.16 44.48
CA VAL A 326 52.37 48.10 44.95
C VAL A 326 51.90 49.53 44.67
#